data_AF-A0A7I8VPE0-F1
#
_entry.id   AF-A0A7I8VPE0-F1
#
_cell.length_a   1.000
_cell.length_b   1.000
_cell.length_c   1.000
_cell.angle_alpha   90.00
_cell.angle_beta   90.00
_cell.angle_gamma   90.00
#
_symmetry.space_group_name_H-M   'P 1'
#
loop_
_entity.id
_entity.type
_entity.pdbx_description
1 polymer ?
#
loop_
_entity_poly.entity_id
_entity_poly.type
_entity_poly.pdbx_seq_one_letter_code
_entity_poly.pdbx_strand_id
1 'polypeptide(L)'
;MSAADQVRAMLDELMGTNRDGVIKREQQILFDDPRVCKSFLLGCCPHDILASTRADLGDCRKIHDLGLRADYEQAAKRKDHFYDVEAAEQLQAFINDCDRKIEVAKKKLKETQQELGEDALAKGDDIHALGEQIGTKLAKAEELGAEGRVEESLALMEEVENLKKRKADSEVEYRNAIPASCYQQQKLRVCEVCAAYLGIHDNDRRLADHFGGKLHLGFIEIRQKLDDFSQNLMERRLEKEKARSSRRDDRRDRRSRSRSREQYRDKRRSRSRDRHRRKHRSRSKSRDRKRKSKDKRKRSRSRSRSNSR
;
A
#
# COMPACT_ATOMS: atom_id res chain seq x y z
N MET A 1 -16.87 -40.74 -1.04
CA MET A 1 -16.70 -40.47 0.40
C MET A 1 -17.97 -40.93 1.09
N SER A 2 -17.86 -41.80 2.09
CA SER A 2 -19.04 -42.25 2.87
C SER A 2 -19.59 -41.07 3.68
N ALA A 3 -20.91 -41.04 3.94
CA ALA A 3 -21.50 -40.04 4.83
C ALA A 3 -20.82 -40.04 6.22
N ALA A 4 -20.32 -41.20 6.67
CA ALA A 4 -19.55 -41.32 7.90
C ALA A 4 -18.18 -40.61 7.84
N ASP A 5 -17.54 -40.57 6.67
CA ASP A 5 -16.26 -39.90 6.49
C ASP A 5 -16.43 -38.38 6.42
N GLN A 6 -17.53 -37.90 5.83
CA GLN A 6 -17.89 -36.47 5.83
C GLN A 6 -18.26 -35.98 7.24
N VAL A 7 -19.01 -36.79 8.00
CA VAL A 7 -19.33 -36.47 9.39
C VAL A 7 -18.08 -36.52 10.27
N ARG A 8 -17.15 -37.44 10.03
CA ARG A 8 -15.84 -37.43 10.71
C ARG A 8 -15.03 -36.18 10.37
N ALA A 9 -14.88 -35.84 9.10
CA ALA A 9 -14.15 -34.65 8.68
C ALA A 9 -14.75 -33.36 9.28
N MET A 10 -16.08 -33.22 9.27
CA MET A 10 -16.76 -32.08 9.87
C MET A 10 -16.57 -32.02 11.40
N LEU A 11 -16.57 -33.17 12.08
CA LEU A 11 -16.33 -33.25 13.53
C LEU A 11 -14.87 -32.98 13.89
N ASP A 12 -13.93 -33.38 13.03
CA ASP A 12 -12.51 -33.10 13.18
C ASP A 12 -12.19 -31.61 12.97
N GLU A 13 -12.91 -30.92 12.08
CA GLU A 13 -12.83 -29.46 11.90
C GLU A 13 -13.39 -28.68 13.12
N LEU A 14 -14.47 -29.18 13.73
CA LEU A 14 -15.17 -28.52 14.84
C LEU A 14 -14.55 -28.79 16.22
N MET A 15 -14.07 -30.00 16.46
CA MET A 15 -13.60 -30.46 17.78
C MET A 15 -12.10 -30.77 17.78
N GLY A 16 -11.43 -30.60 16.64
CA GLY A 16 -10.06 -31.01 16.40
C GLY A 16 -9.93 -32.51 16.15
N THR A 17 -8.93 -32.89 15.37
CA THR A 17 -8.50 -34.29 15.16
C THR A 17 -8.13 -35.04 16.46
N ASN A 18 -8.07 -34.31 17.58
CA ASN A 18 -7.74 -34.81 18.91
C ASN A 18 -8.91 -35.47 19.67
N ARG A 19 -10.11 -35.57 19.08
CA ARG A 19 -11.28 -36.17 19.74
C ARG A 19 -11.07 -37.63 20.16
N ASP A 20 -10.34 -38.39 19.36
CA ASP A 20 -10.19 -39.84 19.57
C ASP A 20 -9.01 -40.18 20.52
N GLY A 21 -8.29 -39.19 21.06
CA GLY A 21 -7.25 -39.41 22.10
C GLY A 21 -6.03 -40.23 21.65
N VAL A 22 -5.92 -40.61 20.37
CA VAL A 22 -4.87 -41.49 19.84
C VAL A 22 -3.66 -40.73 19.27
N ILE A 23 -3.68 -39.40 19.24
CA ILE A 23 -2.56 -38.62 18.71
C ILE A 23 -1.48 -38.44 19.79
N LYS A 24 -0.31 -39.02 19.56
CA LYS A 24 0.90 -38.85 20.39
C LYS A 24 1.17 -37.36 20.60
N ARG A 25 1.50 -36.95 21.83
CA ARG A 25 1.83 -35.56 22.22
C ARG A 25 2.90 -34.87 21.33
N GLU A 26 3.66 -35.64 20.57
CA GLU A 26 4.69 -35.18 19.61
C GLU A 26 4.12 -34.64 18.29
N GLN A 27 2.83 -34.84 18.00
CA GLN A 27 2.12 -34.33 16.82
C GLN A 27 1.09 -33.25 17.16
N GLN A 28 1.15 -32.69 18.38
CA GLN A 28 0.36 -31.51 18.72
C GLN A 28 0.98 -30.32 17.98
N ILE A 29 0.42 -30.00 16.81
CA ILE A 29 0.72 -28.78 16.09
C ILE A 29 0.24 -27.64 16.99
N LEU A 30 1.17 -26.78 17.41
CA LEU A 30 0.87 -25.60 18.21
C LEU A 30 0.55 -24.43 17.27
N PHE A 31 -0.22 -23.46 17.76
CA PHE A 31 -0.50 -22.25 17.00
C PHE A 31 0.76 -21.43 16.67
N ASP A 32 1.86 -21.66 17.40
CA ASP A 32 3.16 -21.01 17.18
C ASP A 32 4.00 -21.67 16.06
N ASP A 33 3.57 -22.82 15.52
CA ASP A 33 4.34 -23.52 14.50
C ASP A 33 4.41 -22.75 13.18
N PRO A 34 5.59 -22.71 12.50
CA PRO A 34 5.77 -21.97 11.25
C PRO A 34 4.95 -22.51 10.08
N ARG A 35 4.39 -23.72 10.22
CA ARG A 35 3.52 -24.38 9.24
C ARG A 35 2.08 -23.86 9.27
N VAL A 36 1.67 -23.24 10.39
CA VAL A 36 0.33 -22.71 10.57
C VAL A 36 0.23 -21.34 9.91
N CYS A 37 -0.91 -21.08 9.26
CA CYS A 37 -1.13 -19.78 8.64
C CYS A 37 -1.49 -18.73 9.69
N LYS A 38 -0.53 -17.89 10.05
CA LYS A 38 -0.73 -16.76 10.97
C LYS A 38 -1.84 -15.80 10.50
N SER A 39 -1.96 -15.59 9.18
CA SER A 39 -3.01 -14.76 8.59
C SER A 39 -4.41 -15.40 8.73
N PHE A 40 -4.49 -16.73 8.79
CA PHE A 40 -5.74 -17.46 9.06
C PHE A 40 -6.13 -17.41 10.54
N LEU A 41 -5.16 -17.47 11.47
CA LEU A 41 -5.42 -17.28 12.90
C LEU A 41 -6.05 -15.91 13.19
N LEU A 42 -5.72 -14.90 12.38
CA LEU A 42 -6.31 -13.56 12.42
C LEU A 42 -7.60 -13.44 11.58
N GLY A 43 -8.04 -14.53 10.93
CA GLY A 43 -9.25 -14.58 10.12
C GLY A 43 -9.20 -13.81 8.80
N CYS A 44 -8.00 -13.51 8.29
CA CYS A 44 -7.81 -12.62 7.14
C CYS A 44 -7.03 -13.28 5.98
N CYS A 45 -6.97 -14.61 5.92
CA CYS A 45 -6.18 -15.28 4.88
C CYS A 45 -6.78 -15.03 3.48
N PRO A 46 -6.03 -14.43 2.53
CA PRO A 46 -6.56 -14.15 1.18
C PRO A 46 -7.02 -15.41 0.45
N HIS A 47 -6.40 -16.56 0.72
CA HIS A 47 -6.75 -17.83 0.10
C HIS A 47 -8.12 -18.36 0.54
N ASP A 48 -8.54 -18.06 1.77
CA ASP A 48 -9.79 -18.55 2.34
C ASP A 48 -10.95 -17.61 2.00
N ILE A 49 -10.73 -16.29 2.16
CA ILE A 49 -11.72 -15.26 1.83
C ILE A 49 -12.09 -15.30 0.35
N LEU A 50 -11.09 -15.50 -0.51
CA LEU A 50 -11.31 -15.55 -1.94
C LEU A 50 -11.64 -16.96 -2.43
N ALA A 51 -11.77 -17.99 -1.59
CA ALA A 51 -12.02 -19.34 -2.09
C ALA A 51 -13.31 -19.43 -2.94
N SER A 52 -13.27 -20.21 -4.02
CA SER A 52 -14.36 -20.42 -4.98
C SER A 52 -14.75 -19.18 -5.80
N THR A 53 -13.82 -18.25 -5.97
CA THR A 53 -13.99 -17.05 -6.79
C THR A 53 -13.12 -17.07 -8.05
N ARG A 54 -13.28 -16.05 -8.91
CA ARG A 54 -12.47 -15.93 -10.13
C ARG A 54 -11.01 -15.55 -9.85
N ALA A 55 -10.70 -15.14 -8.62
CA ALA A 55 -9.38 -14.69 -8.19
C ALA A 55 -8.66 -15.74 -7.30
N ASP A 56 -9.08 -17.01 -7.38
CA ASP A 56 -8.57 -18.07 -6.52
C ASP A 56 -7.08 -18.30 -6.72
N LEU A 57 -6.34 -18.18 -5.62
CA LEU A 57 -4.92 -18.54 -5.54
C LEU A 57 -4.73 -20.04 -5.25
N GLY A 58 -5.83 -20.79 -5.11
CA GLY A 58 -5.87 -22.18 -4.66
C GLY A 58 -5.69 -22.33 -3.15
N ASP A 59 -5.63 -23.58 -2.71
CA ASP A 59 -5.49 -23.93 -1.29
C ASP A 59 -4.22 -23.36 -0.70
N CYS A 60 -4.30 -22.92 0.57
CA CYS A 60 -3.15 -22.35 1.22
C CYS A 60 -2.08 -23.42 1.48
N ARG A 61 -0.81 -23.08 1.27
CA ARG A 61 0.33 -23.96 1.58
C ARG A 61 0.53 -24.20 3.08
N LYS A 62 -0.12 -23.38 3.90
CA LYS A 62 -0.05 -23.40 5.36
C LYS A 62 -1.34 -24.00 5.92
N ILE A 63 -1.24 -24.62 7.08
CA ILE A 63 -2.35 -25.32 7.72
C ILE A 63 -3.38 -24.30 8.22
N HIS A 64 -4.65 -24.55 7.90
CA HIS A 64 -5.82 -23.75 8.28
C HIS A 64 -6.74 -24.61 9.15
N ASP A 65 -6.46 -24.68 10.45
CA ASP A 65 -7.31 -25.42 11.40
C ASP A 65 -8.08 -24.44 12.28
N LEU A 66 -9.41 -24.56 12.32
CA LEU A 66 -10.27 -23.70 13.14
C LEU A 66 -10.00 -23.87 14.65
N GLY A 67 -9.57 -25.07 15.07
CA GLY A 67 -9.15 -25.31 16.45
C GLY A 67 -7.98 -24.44 16.89
N LEU A 68 -6.96 -24.29 16.03
CA LEU A 68 -5.78 -23.46 16.33
C LEU A 68 -6.14 -21.96 16.43
N ARG A 69 -7.17 -21.52 15.69
CA ARG A 69 -7.68 -20.15 15.81
C ARG A 69 -8.33 -19.90 17.16
N ALA A 70 -9.13 -20.83 17.67
CA ALA A 70 -9.74 -20.71 19.00
C ALA A 70 -8.67 -20.68 20.12
N ASP A 71 -7.60 -21.47 19.98
CA ASP A 71 -6.46 -21.45 20.89
C ASP A 71 -5.70 -20.11 20.82
N TYR A 72 -5.50 -19.58 19.62
CA TYR A 72 -4.89 -18.27 19.42
C TYR A 72 -5.72 -17.13 20.02
N GLU A 73 -7.05 -17.13 19.85
CA GLU A 73 -7.91 -16.10 20.45
C GLU A 73 -7.85 -16.10 21.98
N GLN A 74 -7.65 -17.26 22.60
CA GLN A 74 -7.40 -17.38 24.04
C GLN A 74 -6.00 -16.89 24.43
N ALA A 75 -4.99 -17.20 23.62
CA ALA A 75 -3.60 -16.76 23.84
C ALA A 75 -3.42 -15.25 23.64
N ALA A 76 -4.08 -14.67 22.64
CA ALA A 76 -4.07 -13.24 22.32
C ALA A 76 -4.58 -12.37 23.48
N LYS A 77 -5.56 -12.87 24.25
CA LYS A 77 -6.02 -12.20 25.49
C LYS A 77 -4.93 -12.13 26.56
N ARG A 78 -3.97 -13.07 26.56
CA ARG A 78 -2.89 -13.12 27.54
C ARG A 78 -1.66 -12.34 27.09
N LYS A 79 -1.31 -12.39 25.80
CA LYS A 79 -0.09 -11.76 25.25
C LYS A 79 -0.26 -11.37 23.78
N ASP A 80 0.42 -10.29 23.40
CA ASP A 80 0.59 -9.91 22.00
C ASP A 80 1.68 -10.78 21.33
N HIS A 81 1.29 -11.58 20.35
CA HIS A 81 2.19 -12.49 19.60
C HIS A 81 2.81 -11.86 18.34
N PHE A 82 2.49 -10.60 18.02
CA PHE A 82 3.01 -9.86 16.85
C PHE A 82 2.73 -10.48 15.47
N TYR A 83 1.81 -11.43 15.37
CA TYR A 83 1.40 -12.04 14.10
C TYR A 83 0.77 -11.04 13.11
N ASP A 84 0.28 -9.91 13.61
CA ASP A 84 -0.24 -8.79 12.82
C ASP A 84 0.80 -8.22 11.85
N VAL A 85 2.10 -8.25 12.19
CA VAL A 85 3.15 -7.71 11.32
C VAL A 85 3.32 -8.58 10.08
N GLU A 86 3.45 -9.89 10.27
CA GLU A 86 3.60 -10.84 9.17
C GLU A 86 2.33 -10.91 8.31
N ALA A 87 1.15 -10.84 8.95
CA ALA A 87 -0.11 -10.78 8.22
C ALA A 87 -0.23 -9.50 7.40
N ALA A 88 0.12 -8.34 7.96
CA ALA A 88 0.09 -7.07 7.23
C ALA A 88 1.02 -7.06 6.01
N GLU A 89 2.24 -7.60 6.14
CA GLU A 89 3.18 -7.69 5.01
C GLU A 89 2.62 -8.58 3.87
N GLN A 90 1.98 -9.70 4.22
CA GLN A 90 1.35 -10.58 3.23
C GLN A 90 0.15 -9.92 2.54
N LEU A 91 -0.72 -9.25 3.32
CA LEU A 91 -1.88 -8.53 2.78
C LEU A 91 -1.47 -7.35 1.92
N GLN A 92 -0.42 -6.63 2.31
CA GLN A 92 0.09 -5.50 1.54
C GLN A 92 0.69 -5.95 0.21
N ALA A 93 1.45 -7.06 0.18
CA ALA A 93 1.93 -7.64 -1.06
C ALA A 93 0.77 -8.02 -1.99
N PHE A 94 -0.28 -8.65 -1.43
CA PHE A 94 -1.46 -9.05 -2.19
C PHE A 94 -2.23 -7.86 -2.77
N ILE A 95 -2.48 -6.82 -1.97
CA ILE A 95 -3.16 -5.60 -2.44
C ILE A 95 -2.34 -4.88 -3.51
N ASN A 96 -1.01 -4.79 -3.36
CA ASN A 96 -0.14 -4.18 -4.37
C ASN A 96 -0.24 -4.92 -5.71
N ASP A 97 -0.32 -6.26 -5.71
CA ASP A 97 -0.50 -7.04 -6.93
C ASP A 97 -1.87 -6.80 -7.58
N CYS A 98 -2.91 -6.64 -6.77
CA CYS A 98 -4.25 -6.28 -7.25
C CYS A 98 -4.30 -4.87 -7.83
N ASP A 99 -3.70 -3.89 -7.16
CA ASP A 99 -3.66 -2.50 -7.62
C ASP A 99 -2.87 -2.38 -8.92
N ARG A 100 -1.74 -3.10 -9.05
CA ARG A 100 -1.01 -3.23 -10.34
C ARG A 100 -1.89 -3.80 -11.45
N LYS A 101 -2.70 -4.83 -11.17
CA LYS A 101 -3.64 -5.38 -12.16
C LYS A 101 -4.72 -4.36 -12.53
N ILE A 102 -5.22 -3.59 -11.57
CA ILE A 102 -6.19 -2.51 -11.82
C ILE A 102 -5.57 -1.43 -12.70
N GLU A 103 -4.33 -1.00 -12.42
CA GLU A 103 -3.62 0.00 -13.22
C GLU A 103 -3.39 -0.48 -14.65
N VAL A 104 -2.95 -1.73 -14.84
CA VAL A 104 -2.78 -2.32 -16.17
C VAL A 104 -4.12 -2.39 -16.91
N ALA A 105 -5.19 -2.80 -16.25
CA ALA A 105 -6.53 -2.84 -16.87
C ALA A 105 -7.04 -1.42 -17.23
N LYS A 106 -6.84 -0.44 -16.35
CA LYS A 106 -7.16 0.98 -16.61
C LYS A 106 -6.32 1.53 -17.76
N LYS A 107 -5.03 1.22 -17.81
CA LYS A 107 -4.13 1.65 -18.88
C LYS A 107 -4.52 1.05 -20.22
N LYS A 108 -4.81 -0.26 -20.28
CA LYS A 108 -5.31 -0.92 -21.48
C LYS A 108 -6.61 -0.28 -21.99
N LEU A 109 -7.57 0.02 -21.11
CA LEU A 109 -8.77 0.72 -21.53
C LEU A 109 -8.47 2.11 -22.07
N LYS A 110 -7.60 2.88 -21.40
CA LYS A 110 -7.20 4.20 -21.87
C LYS A 110 -6.50 4.14 -23.23
N GLU A 111 -5.58 3.21 -23.43
CA GLU A 111 -4.89 2.99 -24.70
C GLU A 111 -5.90 2.67 -25.81
N THR A 112 -6.81 1.72 -25.58
CA THR A 112 -7.87 1.44 -26.56
C THR A 112 -8.81 2.64 -26.80
N GLN A 113 -9.07 3.47 -25.79
CA GLN A 113 -9.88 4.67 -25.96
C GLN A 113 -9.12 5.78 -26.70
N GLN A 114 -7.80 5.87 -26.51
CA GLN A 114 -6.92 6.85 -27.15
C GLN A 114 -6.62 6.48 -28.59
N GLU A 115 -6.28 5.23 -28.89
CA GLU A 115 -6.05 4.76 -30.27
C GLU A 115 -7.29 5.00 -31.14
N LEU A 116 -8.48 4.68 -30.63
CA LEU A 116 -9.73 5.01 -31.32
C LEU A 116 -10.06 6.50 -31.34
N GLY A 117 -9.68 7.23 -30.29
CA GLY A 117 -9.88 8.67 -30.23
C GLY A 117 -9.02 9.41 -31.24
N GLU A 118 -7.74 9.04 -31.36
CA GLU A 118 -6.77 9.66 -32.27
C GLU A 118 -7.08 9.36 -33.74
N ASP A 119 -7.41 8.10 -34.08
CA ASP A 119 -7.81 7.75 -35.44
C ASP A 119 -9.15 8.40 -35.85
N ALA A 120 -10.08 8.54 -34.90
CA ALA A 120 -11.34 9.24 -35.14
C ALA A 120 -11.15 10.76 -35.21
N LEU A 121 -10.32 11.35 -34.35
CA LEU A 121 -10.02 12.77 -34.35
C LEU A 121 -9.27 13.17 -35.62
N ALA A 122 -8.26 12.41 -36.04
CA ALA A 122 -7.52 12.69 -37.27
C ALA A 122 -8.42 12.67 -38.51
N LYS A 123 -9.27 11.64 -38.64
CA LYS A 123 -10.24 11.55 -39.74
C LYS A 123 -11.34 12.62 -39.65
N GLY A 124 -11.74 13.01 -38.43
CA GLY A 124 -12.64 14.13 -38.19
C GLY A 124 -12.03 15.47 -38.61
N ASP A 125 -10.76 15.69 -38.27
CA ASP A 125 -10.00 16.88 -38.64
C ASP A 125 -9.82 16.97 -40.17
N ASP A 126 -9.58 15.84 -40.85
CA ASP A 126 -9.54 15.79 -42.32
C ASP A 126 -10.88 16.16 -42.97
N ILE A 127 -12.01 15.66 -42.43
CA ILE A 127 -13.36 16.03 -42.89
C ILE A 127 -13.63 17.52 -42.66
N HIS A 128 -13.20 18.06 -41.52
CA HIS A 128 -13.32 19.49 -41.20
C HIS A 128 -12.46 20.35 -42.14
N ALA A 129 -11.21 19.96 -42.41
CA ALA A 129 -10.32 20.65 -43.34
C ALA A 129 -10.86 20.65 -44.78
N LEU A 130 -11.40 19.51 -45.25
CA LEU A 130 -12.09 19.44 -46.54
C LEU A 130 -13.35 20.32 -46.56
N GLY A 131 -14.08 20.40 -45.44
CA GLY A 131 -15.22 21.30 -45.28
C GLY A 131 -14.83 22.78 -45.41
N GLU A 132 -13.72 23.19 -44.81
CA GLU A 132 -13.19 24.55 -44.90
C GLU A 132 -12.70 24.89 -46.31
N GLN A 133 -12.01 23.94 -46.98
CA GLN A 133 -11.61 24.10 -48.38
C GLN A 133 -12.80 24.21 -49.34
N ILE A 134 -13.86 23.44 -49.10
CA ILE A 134 -15.11 23.56 -49.87
C ILE A 134 -15.74 24.94 -49.65
N GLY A 135 -15.80 25.41 -48.40
CA GLY A 135 -16.35 26.74 -48.08
C GLY A 135 -15.59 27.88 -48.74
N THR A 136 -14.25 27.85 -48.69
CA THR A 136 -13.40 28.89 -49.32
C THR A 136 -13.47 28.87 -50.85
N LYS A 137 -13.54 27.70 -51.48
CA LYS A 137 -13.70 27.60 -52.95
C LYS A 137 -15.11 27.97 -53.42
N LEU A 138 -16.15 27.65 -52.65
CA LEU A 138 -17.52 28.09 -52.94
C LEU A 138 -17.64 29.61 -52.89
N ALA A 139 -17.09 30.26 -51.86
CA ALA A 139 -17.09 31.71 -51.77
C ALA A 139 -16.39 32.38 -52.97
N LYS A 140 -15.24 31.84 -53.39
CA LYS A 140 -14.52 32.32 -54.60
C LYS A 140 -15.30 32.08 -55.89
N ALA A 141 -16.01 30.95 -56.01
CA ALA A 141 -16.85 30.65 -57.16
C ALA A 141 -18.05 31.60 -57.25
N GLU A 142 -18.62 32.00 -56.10
CA GLU A 142 -19.69 33.00 -56.00
C GLU A 142 -19.20 34.41 -56.39
N GLU A 143 -18.01 34.83 -55.93
CA GLU A 143 -17.40 36.12 -56.32
C GLU A 143 -17.15 36.21 -57.83
N LEU A 144 -16.52 35.18 -58.42
CA LEU A 144 -16.26 35.14 -59.87
C LEU A 144 -17.55 35.02 -60.69
N GLY A 145 -18.58 34.40 -60.14
CA GLY A 145 -19.93 34.38 -60.70
C GLY A 145 -20.55 35.77 -60.73
N ALA A 146 -20.37 36.57 -59.67
CA ALA A 146 -20.84 37.95 -59.60
C ALA A 146 -20.08 38.89 -60.56
N GLU A 147 -18.79 38.63 -60.79
CA GLU A 147 -17.97 39.35 -61.79
C GLU A 147 -18.29 38.97 -63.24
N GLY A 148 -19.14 37.97 -63.47
CA GLY A 148 -19.55 37.52 -64.81
C GLY A 148 -18.55 36.61 -65.53
N ARG A 149 -17.53 36.09 -64.82
CA ARG A 149 -16.56 35.13 -65.38
C ARG A 149 -17.10 33.70 -65.26
N VAL A 150 -18.03 33.37 -66.14
CA VAL A 150 -18.79 32.12 -66.11
C VAL A 150 -17.89 30.88 -66.29
N GLU A 151 -16.90 30.94 -67.18
CA GLU A 151 -16.00 29.80 -67.45
C GLU A 151 -15.11 29.46 -66.24
N GLU A 152 -14.54 30.47 -65.56
CA GLU A 152 -13.70 30.28 -64.37
C GLU A 152 -14.52 29.81 -63.16
N SER A 153 -15.75 30.31 -63.02
CA SER A 153 -16.70 29.88 -61.98
C SER A 153 -17.12 28.42 -62.15
N LEU A 154 -17.39 27.97 -63.38
CA LEU A 154 -17.73 26.57 -63.68
C LEU A 154 -16.58 25.61 -63.36
N ALA A 155 -15.33 25.99 -63.68
CA ALA A 155 -14.16 25.17 -63.35
C ALA A 155 -13.97 25.01 -61.83
N LEU A 156 -14.14 26.08 -61.05
CA LEU A 156 -14.07 26.01 -59.58
C LEU A 156 -15.23 25.20 -58.97
N MET A 157 -16.42 25.24 -59.58
CA MET A 157 -17.55 24.42 -59.16
C MET A 157 -17.31 22.93 -59.40
N GLU A 158 -16.68 22.55 -60.51
CA GLU A 158 -16.26 21.17 -60.77
C GLU A 158 -15.22 20.69 -59.73
N GLU A 159 -14.27 21.54 -59.36
CA GLU A 159 -13.33 21.24 -58.27
C GLU A 159 -14.04 21.07 -56.91
N VAL A 160 -15.06 21.89 -56.63
CA VAL A 160 -15.88 21.76 -55.41
C VAL A 160 -16.66 20.45 -55.42
N GLU A 161 -17.23 20.03 -56.56
CA GLU A 161 -17.91 18.72 -56.66
C GLU A 161 -16.96 17.56 -56.40
N ASN A 162 -15.72 17.63 -56.91
CA ASN A 162 -14.69 16.63 -56.64
C ASN A 162 -14.28 16.61 -55.16
N LEU A 163 -14.20 17.78 -54.51
CA LEU A 163 -13.96 17.86 -53.06
C LEU A 163 -15.15 17.35 -52.24
N LYS A 164 -16.39 17.58 -52.68
CA LYS A 164 -17.60 17.03 -52.04
C LYS A 164 -17.65 15.51 -52.13
N LYS A 165 -17.29 14.92 -53.27
CA LYS A 165 -17.17 13.46 -53.43
C LYS A 165 -16.13 12.89 -52.47
N ARG A 166 -14.92 13.50 -52.45
CA ARG A 166 -13.87 13.12 -51.48
C ARG A 166 -14.31 13.25 -50.03
N LYS A 167 -15.06 14.31 -49.68
CA LYS A 167 -15.62 14.49 -48.35
C LYS A 167 -16.60 13.36 -48.00
N ALA A 168 -17.51 13.02 -48.91
CA ALA A 168 -18.46 11.92 -48.71
C ALA A 168 -17.74 10.57 -48.54
N ASP A 169 -16.70 10.31 -49.33
CA ASP A 169 -15.88 9.10 -49.20
C ASP A 169 -15.17 9.05 -47.83
N SER A 170 -14.56 10.17 -47.40
CA SER A 170 -13.92 10.28 -46.09
C SER A 170 -14.90 10.17 -44.91
N GLU A 171 -16.14 10.65 -45.06
CA GLU A 171 -17.19 10.49 -44.05
C GLU A 171 -17.64 9.03 -43.92
N VAL A 172 -17.74 8.31 -45.04
CA VAL A 172 -18.03 6.86 -45.04
C VAL A 172 -16.87 6.08 -44.43
N GLU A 173 -15.63 6.42 -44.78
CA GLU A 173 -14.43 5.83 -44.17
C GLU A 173 -14.35 6.13 -42.68
N TYR A 174 -14.71 7.33 -42.23
CA TYR A 174 -14.79 7.69 -40.82
C TYR A 174 -15.85 6.88 -40.08
N ARG A 175 -17.05 6.72 -40.67
CA ARG A 175 -18.11 5.88 -40.10
C ARG A 175 -17.72 4.42 -40.00
N ASN A 176 -17.00 3.90 -41.00
CA ASN A 176 -16.53 2.51 -41.04
C ASN A 176 -15.31 2.29 -40.14
N ALA A 177 -14.49 3.33 -39.94
CA ALA A 177 -13.32 3.32 -39.06
C ALA A 177 -13.68 3.41 -37.57
N ILE A 178 -14.95 3.62 -37.23
CA ILE A 178 -15.47 3.45 -35.88
C ILE A 178 -16.23 2.10 -35.81
N PRO A 179 -15.53 0.97 -35.59
CA PRO A 179 -16.20 -0.30 -35.35
C PRO A 179 -17.19 -0.20 -34.19
N ALA A 180 -18.40 -0.72 -34.39
CA ALA A 180 -19.41 -0.83 -33.33
C ALA A 180 -18.91 -1.63 -32.10
N SER A 181 -17.94 -2.54 -32.29
CA SER A 181 -17.28 -3.30 -31.23
C SER A 181 -16.42 -2.43 -30.31
N CYS A 182 -15.82 -1.36 -30.82
CA CYS A 182 -15.01 -0.44 -30.01
C CYS A 182 -15.88 0.52 -29.20
N TYR A 183 -17.06 0.87 -29.71
CA TYR A 183 -18.06 1.62 -28.93
C TYR A 183 -18.53 0.85 -27.69
N GLN A 184 -18.52 -0.48 -27.72
CA GLN A 184 -18.81 -1.31 -26.54
C GLN A 184 -17.66 -1.27 -25.51
N GLN A 185 -16.41 -1.19 -25.95
CA GLN A 185 -15.24 -1.08 -25.05
C GLN A 185 -15.13 0.31 -24.39
N GLN A 186 -15.51 1.38 -25.09
CA GLN A 186 -15.59 2.74 -24.51
C GLN A 186 -16.60 2.85 -23.36
N LYS A 187 -17.61 1.97 -23.34
CA LYS A 187 -18.65 1.96 -22.31
C LYS A 187 -18.27 1.18 -21.06
N LEU A 188 -17.07 0.60 -21.01
CA LEU A 188 -16.59 -0.17 -19.88
C LEU A 188 -15.72 0.69 -18.95
N ARG A 189 -15.93 0.53 -17.65
CA ARG A 189 -15.14 1.06 -16.55
C ARG A 189 -14.57 -0.11 -15.75
N VAL A 190 -13.33 0.02 -15.27
CA VAL A 190 -12.76 -0.97 -14.33
C VAL A 190 -13.16 -0.62 -12.90
N CYS A 191 -13.62 -1.61 -12.14
CA CYS A 191 -13.86 -1.50 -10.70
C CYS A 191 -12.53 -1.40 -9.94
N GLU A 192 -12.44 -0.46 -9.00
CA GLU A 192 -11.20 -0.13 -8.25
C GLU A 192 -10.89 -1.11 -7.12
N VAL A 193 -11.76 -2.09 -6.91
CA VAL A 193 -11.63 -3.11 -5.85
C VAL A 193 -11.35 -4.47 -6.49
N CYS A 194 -12.15 -4.88 -7.48
CA CYS A 194 -12.09 -6.24 -8.05
C CYS A 194 -11.36 -6.35 -9.38
N ALA A 195 -10.89 -5.24 -9.96
CA ALA A 195 -10.33 -5.18 -11.32
C ALA A 195 -11.27 -5.67 -12.44
N ALA A 196 -12.55 -5.90 -12.15
CA ALA A 196 -13.53 -6.34 -13.13
C ALA A 196 -13.98 -5.16 -14.02
N TYR A 197 -14.34 -5.46 -15.26
CA TYR A 197 -14.96 -4.50 -16.18
C TYR A 197 -16.47 -4.42 -15.94
N LEU A 198 -16.98 -3.22 -15.74
CA LEU A 198 -18.40 -2.89 -15.55
C LEU A 198 -18.84 -1.93 -16.65
N GLY A 199 -20.04 -2.09 -17.18
CA GLY A 199 -20.61 -1.10 -18.09
C GLY A 199 -21.07 0.14 -17.35
N ILE A 200 -20.81 1.32 -17.90
CA ILE A 200 -21.29 2.61 -17.37
C ILE A 200 -22.84 2.67 -17.39
N HIS A 201 -23.47 1.92 -18.30
CA HIS A 201 -24.91 1.89 -18.51
C HIS A 201 -25.54 0.58 -18.02
N ASP A 202 -24.81 -0.21 -17.22
CA ASP A 202 -25.39 -1.41 -16.64
C ASP A 202 -26.45 -1.01 -15.60
N ASN A 203 -27.56 -1.75 -15.57
CA ASN A 203 -28.64 -1.53 -14.61
C ASN A 203 -28.14 -1.66 -13.17
N ASP A 204 -28.68 -0.84 -12.26
CA ASP A 204 -28.31 -0.83 -10.84
C ASP A 204 -28.43 -2.21 -10.17
N ARG A 205 -29.37 -3.05 -10.62
CA ARG A 205 -29.49 -4.44 -10.15
C ARG A 205 -28.24 -5.27 -10.44
N ARG A 206 -27.65 -5.12 -11.63
CA ARG A 206 -26.42 -5.83 -12.02
C ARG A 206 -25.20 -5.28 -11.28
N LEU A 207 -25.18 -3.97 -11.04
CA LEU A 207 -24.16 -3.35 -10.20
C LEU A 207 -24.25 -3.87 -8.75
N ALA A 208 -25.46 -4.02 -8.21
CA ALA A 208 -25.68 -4.61 -6.89
C ALA A 208 -25.18 -6.05 -6.82
N ASP A 209 -25.43 -6.88 -7.85
CA ASP A 209 -24.89 -8.25 -7.90
C ASP A 209 -23.35 -8.28 -7.96
N HIS A 210 -22.73 -7.28 -8.59
CA HIS A 210 -21.27 -7.13 -8.57
C HIS A 210 -20.75 -6.75 -7.18
N PHE A 211 -21.35 -5.74 -6.55
CA PHE A 211 -20.92 -5.21 -5.25
C PHE A 211 -21.26 -6.16 -4.09
N GLY A 212 -22.36 -6.89 -4.19
CA GLY A 212 -22.76 -7.95 -3.25
C GLY A 212 -22.08 -9.29 -3.54
N GLY A 213 -21.26 -9.38 -4.58
CA GLY A 213 -20.50 -10.58 -4.90
C GLY A 213 -19.41 -10.84 -3.86
N LYS A 214 -19.17 -12.13 -3.56
CA LYS A 214 -18.11 -12.58 -2.63
C LYS A 214 -16.74 -12.00 -2.97
N LEU A 215 -16.43 -11.84 -4.26
CA LEU A 215 -15.20 -11.21 -4.71
C LEU A 215 -15.05 -9.77 -4.18
N HIS A 216 -16.08 -8.94 -4.37
CA HIS A 216 -16.02 -7.53 -4.01
C HIS A 216 -15.99 -7.34 -2.50
N LEU A 217 -16.86 -8.06 -1.80
CA LEU A 217 -16.87 -8.05 -0.34
C LEU A 217 -15.55 -8.57 0.24
N GLY A 218 -14.99 -9.65 -0.31
CA GLY A 218 -13.71 -10.19 0.16
C GLY A 218 -12.54 -9.21 -0.01
N PHE A 219 -12.47 -8.48 -1.12
CA PHE A 219 -11.45 -7.44 -1.28
C PHE A 219 -11.67 -6.23 -0.36
N ILE A 220 -12.92 -5.86 -0.08
CA ILE A 220 -13.23 -4.82 0.91
C ILE A 220 -12.77 -5.26 2.30
N GLU A 221 -13.09 -6.49 2.71
CA GLU A 221 -12.67 -7.04 3.99
C GLU A 221 -11.14 -7.06 4.10
N ILE A 222 -10.43 -7.52 3.07
CA ILE A 222 -8.96 -7.54 3.04
C ILE A 222 -8.37 -6.13 3.17
N ARG A 223 -8.94 -5.12 2.50
CA ARG A 223 -8.49 -3.72 2.59
C ARG A 223 -8.76 -3.13 3.98
N GLN A 224 -9.96 -3.33 4.53
CA GLN A 224 -10.31 -2.90 5.89
C GLN A 224 -9.38 -3.53 6.92
N LYS A 225 -9.10 -4.82 6.79
CA LYS A 225 -8.17 -5.52 7.70
C LYS A 225 -6.75 -5.01 7.58
N LEU A 226 -6.27 -4.69 6.38
CA LEU A 226 -4.96 -4.04 6.22
C LEU A 226 -4.95 -2.69 6.92
N ASP A 227 -5.99 -1.88 6.76
CA ASP A 227 -6.10 -0.58 7.42
C ASP A 227 -6.09 -0.74 8.95
N ASP A 228 -6.86 -1.69 9.50
CA ASP A 228 -6.88 -2.03 10.93
C ASP A 228 -5.47 -2.42 11.43
N PHE A 229 -4.79 -3.32 10.71
CA PHE A 229 -3.43 -3.73 11.08
C PHE A 229 -2.44 -2.57 10.97
N SER A 230 -2.57 -1.73 9.94
CA SER A 230 -1.70 -0.57 9.76
C SER A 230 -1.87 0.44 10.90
N GLN A 231 -3.12 0.71 11.32
CA GLN A 231 -3.44 1.59 12.45
C GLN A 231 -2.88 1.02 13.75
N ASN A 232 -3.09 -0.27 14.01
CA ASN A 232 -2.55 -0.95 15.20
C ASN A 232 -1.01 -0.90 15.22
N LEU A 233 -0.36 -1.06 14.06
CA LEU A 233 1.10 -0.93 13.95
C LEU A 233 1.57 0.50 14.15
N MET A 234 0.85 1.50 13.62
CA MET A 234 1.15 2.92 13.84
C MET A 234 0.98 3.29 15.31
N GLU A 235 -0.12 2.88 15.95
CA GLU A 235 -0.37 3.11 17.37
C GLU A 235 0.71 2.47 18.24
N ARG A 236 1.07 1.21 17.99
CA ARG A 236 2.18 0.53 18.67
C ARG A 236 3.53 1.19 18.43
N ARG A 237 3.78 1.75 17.24
CA ARG A 237 4.99 2.53 16.95
C ARG A 237 5.02 3.82 17.74
N LEU A 238 3.90 4.56 17.76
CA LEU A 238 3.73 5.80 18.52
C LEU A 238 3.87 5.55 20.03
N GLU A 239 3.32 4.46 20.54
CA GLU A 239 3.44 4.10 21.96
C GLU A 239 4.88 3.73 22.32
N LYS A 240 5.57 2.96 21.47
CA LYS A 240 7.01 2.69 21.64
C LYS A 240 7.84 3.97 21.58
N GLU A 241 7.47 4.93 20.74
CA GLU A 241 8.15 6.22 20.65
C GLU A 241 7.88 7.09 21.88
N LYS A 242 6.63 7.18 22.35
CA LYS A 242 6.25 7.85 23.60
C LYS A 242 6.97 7.24 24.80
N ALA A 243 7.04 5.92 24.89
CA ALA A 243 7.77 5.21 25.94
C ALA A 243 9.28 5.50 25.87
N ARG A 244 9.87 5.59 24.66
CA ARG A 244 11.26 6.00 24.47
C ARG A 244 11.50 7.46 24.85
N SER A 245 10.58 8.37 24.51
CA SER A 245 10.65 9.79 24.88
C SER A 245 10.53 9.96 26.39
N SER A 246 9.53 9.34 27.02
CA SER A 246 9.33 9.34 28.47
C SER A 246 10.56 8.80 29.21
N ARG A 247 11.20 7.71 28.73
CA ARG A 247 12.46 7.22 29.28
C ARG A 247 13.64 8.19 29.08
N ARG A 248 13.67 8.97 27.99
CA ARG A 248 14.67 10.01 27.77
C ARG A 248 14.44 11.20 28.70
N ASP A 249 13.19 11.61 28.90
CA ASP A 249 12.80 12.70 29.79
C ASP A 249 13.03 12.35 31.25
N ASP A 250 12.66 11.15 31.72
CA ASP A 250 12.97 10.69 33.08
C ASP A 250 14.49 10.64 33.32
N ARG A 251 15.28 10.20 32.34
CA ARG A 251 16.75 10.27 32.41
C ARG A 251 17.26 11.72 32.49
N ARG A 252 16.65 12.65 31.74
CA ARG A 252 16.99 14.08 31.76
C ARG A 252 16.68 14.68 33.12
N ASP A 253 15.50 14.39 33.68
CA ASP A 253 15.06 14.87 34.98
C ASP A 253 15.91 14.33 36.13
N ARG A 254 16.25 13.03 36.12
CA ARG A 254 17.20 12.45 37.10
C ARG A 254 18.57 13.12 37.02
N ARG A 255 19.04 13.46 35.83
CA ARG A 255 20.31 14.17 35.62
C ARG A 255 20.24 15.62 36.11
N SER A 256 19.13 16.31 35.86
CA SER A 256 18.87 17.67 36.36
C SER A 256 18.79 17.70 37.89
N ARG A 257 18.03 16.78 38.52
CA ARG A 257 17.95 16.65 39.98
C ARG A 257 19.31 16.34 40.62
N SER A 258 20.10 15.46 40.00
CA SER A 258 21.47 15.15 40.48
C SER A 258 22.39 16.38 40.42
N ARG A 259 22.36 17.14 39.33
CA ARG A 259 23.13 18.39 39.18
C ARG A 259 22.72 19.45 40.22
N SER A 260 21.42 19.63 40.44
CA SER A 260 20.93 20.57 41.47
C SER A 260 21.36 20.14 42.88
N ARG A 261 21.38 18.83 43.16
CA ARG A 261 21.83 18.30 44.46
C ARG A 261 23.34 18.48 44.67
N GLU A 262 24.15 18.30 43.63
CA GLU A 262 25.59 18.61 43.67
C GLU A 262 25.83 20.11 43.91
N GLN A 263 25.14 20.97 43.16
CA GLN A 263 25.27 22.43 43.30
C GLN A 263 24.88 22.91 44.71
N TYR A 264 23.87 22.30 45.32
CA TYR A 264 23.47 22.60 46.70
C TYR A 264 24.49 22.09 47.73
N ARG A 265 25.11 20.92 47.48
CA ARG A 265 26.22 20.40 48.30
C ARG A 265 27.45 21.29 48.23
N ASP A 266 27.82 21.77 47.04
CA ASP A 266 28.96 22.68 46.87
C ASP A 266 28.71 24.05 47.50
N LYS A 267 27.48 24.58 47.45
CA LYS A 267 27.09 25.79 48.21
C LYS A 267 27.18 25.60 49.74
N ARG A 268 26.86 24.42 50.27
CA ARG A 268 27.06 24.13 51.71
C ARG A 268 28.55 23.97 52.07
N ARG A 269 29.34 23.35 51.20
CA ARG A 269 30.79 23.15 51.42
C ARG A 269 31.57 24.46 51.40
N SER A 270 31.15 25.42 50.58
CA SER A 270 31.69 26.79 50.57
C SER A 270 31.29 27.57 51.83
N ARG A 271 30.03 27.53 52.27
CA ARG A 271 29.60 28.16 53.53
C ARG A 271 30.27 27.62 54.79
N SER A 272 30.64 26.34 54.84
CA SER A 272 31.41 25.78 55.97
C SER A 272 32.91 26.11 55.92
N ARG A 273 33.45 26.52 54.77
CA ARG A 273 34.86 26.96 54.65
C ARG A 273 35.07 28.41 55.12
N ASP A 274 34.05 29.26 55.06
CA ASP A 274 34.15 30.65 55.52
C ASP A 274 34.00 30.83 57.04
N ARG A 275 33.51 29.82 57.78
CA ARG A 275 33.42 29.88 59.26
C ARG A 275 34.69 29.49 60.01
N HIS A 276 35.73 28.98 59.35
CA HIS A 276 36.98 28.58 60.02
C HIS A 276 38.19 29.50 59.75
N ARG A 277 38.01 30.65 59.10
CA ARG A 277 39.12 31.59 58.81
C ARG A 277 39.25 32.77 59.79
N ARG A 278 38.86 32.59 61.07
CA ARG A 278 39.06 33.61 62.14
C ARG A 278 39.38 33.01 63.52
N LYS A 279 40.47 32.24 63.64
CA LYS A 279 41.22 31.88 64.88
C LYS A 279 42.15 30.72 64.51
N HIS A 280 43.48 30.74 64.53
CA HIS A 280 44.41 31.39 65.44
C HIS A 280 45.72 31.76 64.73
N ARG A 281 46.23 32.94 65.11
CA ARG A 281 47.62 33.37 65.04
C ARG A 281 48.49 32.46 65.93
N SER A 282 49.74 32.29 65.51
CA SER A 282 50.93 31.84 66.27
C SER A 282 50.96 30.44 66.90
N ARG A 283 51.70 29.51 66.28
CA ARG A 283 52.84 28.84 66.94
C ARG A 283 53.75 28.12 65.95
N SER A 284 55.01 28.52 65.96
CA SER A 284 56.17 27.98 65.26
C SER A 284 56.44 26.53 65.64
N LYS A 285 56.61 25.63 64.66
CA LYS A 285 57.57 24.52 64.80
C LYS A 285 57.93 23.91 63.44
N SER A 286 59.18 24.13 63.08
CA SER A 286 59.90 23.52 61.97
C SER A 286 59.87 22.00 62.06
N ARG A 287 59.64 21.32 60.92
CA ARG A 287 60.33 20.07 60.59
C ARG A 287 60.10 19.70 59.13
N ASP A 288 61.20 19.75 58.39
CA ASP A 288 61.43 19.13 57.10
C ASP A 288 60.75 17.79 56.91
N ARG A 289 60.19 17.59 55.71
CA ARG A 289 60.32 16.33 54.96
C ARG A 289 59.99 16.55 53.48
N LYS A 290 61.05 16.70 52.70
CA LYS A 290 61.10 16.39 51.26
C LYS A 290 60.57 14.97 51.00
N ARG A 291 59.72 14.80 49.99
CA ARG A 291 59.79 13.74 48.94
C ARG A 291 58.61 13.91 47.98
N LYS A 292 58.86 14.49 46.80
CA LYS A 292 59.30 13.87 45.53
C LYS A 292 58.13 13.36 44.69
N SER A 293 57.86 14.12 43.63
CA SER A 293 57.07 13.79 42.46
C SER A 293 57.35 12.37 41.94
N LYS A 294 56.28 11.65 41.57
CA LYS A 294 56.32 10.57 40.57
C LYS A 294 54.95 10.36 39.95
N ASP A 295 54.80 10.92 38.77
CA ASP A 295 54.26 10.30 37.56
C ASP A 295 53.76 8.85 37.69
N LYS A 296 52.56 8.58 37.14
CA LYS A 296 52.38 7.55 36.09
C LYS A 296 50.95 7.48 35.52
N ARG A 297 50.88 7.86 34.24
CA ARG A 297 50.34 7.09 33.09
C ARG A 297 48.83 6.86 32.97
N LYS A 298 48.28 7.63 32.04
CA LYS A 298 47.18 7.28 31.13
C LYS A 298 47.43 5.91 30.46
N ARG A 299 46.40 5.07 30.38
CA ARG A 299 46.39 3.87 29.53
C ARG A 299 45.14 3.90 28.65
N SER A 300 45.30 4.48 27.46
CA SER A 300 44.42 4.28 26.31
C SER A 300 44.59 2.84 25.81
N ARG A 301 43.47 2.14 25.59
CA ARG A 301 43.43 0.79 25.04
C ARG A 301 42.72 0.87 23.69
N SER A 302 43.48 1.17 22.65
CA SER A 302 43.10 0.94 21.25
C SER A 302 43.39 -0.53 20.93
N ARG A 303 42.39 -1.24 20.42
CA ARG A 303 42.50 -2.63 19.97
C ARG A 303 42.10 -2.68 18.51
N SER A 304 43.06 -2.42 17.65
CA SER A 304 43.03 -2.79 16.23
C SER A 304 43.37 -4.28 16.12
N ARG A 305 42.51 -5.06 15.47
CA ARG A 305 42.80 -6.40 14.98
C ARG A 305 42.28 -6.49 13.55
N SER A 306 43.17 -6.20 12.63
CA SER A 306 43.20 -6.76 11.28
C SER A 306 43.64 -8.22 11.38
N ASN A 307 42.88 -9.14 10.81
CA ASN A 307 43.50 -10.30 10.17
C ASN A 307 42.62 -10.81 9.03
N SER A 308 43.25 -10.83 7.86
CA SER A 308 42.95 -11.60 6.67
C SER A 308 42.81 -13.10 6.96
N ARG A 309 41.74 -13.71 6.46
CA ARG A 309 41.74 -14.82 5.50
C ARG A 309 40.31 -15.07 5.04
#